data_AF-A0A967HK90-F1
#
_entry.id   AF-A0A967HK90-F1
#
_cell.length_a   1.000
_cell.length_b   1.000
_cell.length_c   1.000
_cell.angle_alpha   90.00
_cell.angle_beta   90.00
_cell.angle_gamma   90.00
#
_symmetry.space_group_name_H-M   'P 1'
#
loop_
_entity.id
_entity.type
_entity.pdbx_description
1 polymer ?
#
loop_
_entity_poly.entity_id
_entity_poly.type
_entity_poly.pdbx_seq_one_letter_code
_entity_poly.pdbx_strand_id
1 'polypeptide(L)'
;ELVAALGERTRAETSAGLVQRLRHAQVPCAPIQDVAAVARDPQVAASGMIRPLECDIPGYIDVAMPVRRDGERPPARRGPPTAGADTADVLAEIGMG
;
A
#
# COMPACT_ATOMS: atom_id res chain seq x y z
N GLU A 1 -27.23 11.20 -19.26
CA GLU A 1 -26.87 12.52 -19.83
C GLU A 1 -25.73 13.20 -19.09
N LEU A 2 -25.86 13.49 -17.78
CA LEU A 2 -24.81 14.20 -17.01
C LEU A 2 -23.42 13.54 -17.07
N VAL A 3 -23.33 12.22 -16.91
CA VAL A 3 -22.05 11.48 -16.98
C VAL A 3 -21.36 11.66 -18.34
N ALA A 4 -22.12 11.66 -19.44
CA ALA A 4 -21.58 11.84 -20.78
C ALA A 4 -21.02 13.27 -20.95
N ALA A 5 -21.77 14.29 -20.53
CA ALA A 5 -21.34 15.68 -20.56
C ALA A 5 -20.09 15.92 -19.69
N LEU A 6 -20.04 15.33 -18.49
CA LEU A 6 -18.84 15.38 -17.64
C LEU A 6 -17.65 14.69 -18.30
N GLY A 7 -17.85 13.51 -18.88
CA GLY A 7 -16.80 12.77 -19.58
C GLY A 7 -16.25 13.49 -20.80
N GLU A 8 -17.08 14.24 -21.53
CA GLU A 8 -16.60 15.12 -22.61
C GLU A 8 -15.76 16.28 -22.07
N ARG A 9 -16.21 16.91 -20.98
CA ARG A 9 -15.48 18.05 -20.39
C ARG A 9 -14.15 17.65 -19.77
N THR A 10 -14.09 16.51 -19.06
CA THR A 10 -12.85 16.05 -18.41
C THR A 10 -11.83 15.56 -19.42
N ARG A 11 -12.23 15.05 -20.59
CA ARG A 11 -11.31 14.66 -21.67
C ARG A 11 -10.51 15.83 -22.25
N ALA A 12 -11.02 17.05 -22.15
CA ALA A 12 -10.37 18.25 -22.70
C ALA A 12 -9.26 18.82 -21.80
N GLU A 13 -8.98 18.23 -20.64
CA GLU A 13 -8.02 18.75 -19.65
C GLU A 13 -7.17 17.63 -19.07
N THR A 14 -5.95 17.96 -18.62
CA THR A 14 -5.09 16.98 -17.94
C THR A 14 -5.67 16.60 -16.58
N SER A 15 -5.42 15.37 -16.12
CA SER A 15 -5.85 14.92 -14.79
C SER A 15 -5.31 15.83 -13.68
N ALA A 16 -4.08 16.35 -13.82
CA ALA A 16 -3.48 17.28 -12.87
C ALA A 16 -4.26 18.60 -12.78
N GLY A 17 -4.62 19.19 -13.94
CA GLY A 17 -5.42 20.41 -14.00
C GLY A 17 -6.81 20.22 -13.39
N LEU A 18 -7.48 19.11 -13.74
CA LEU A 18 -8.78 18.77 -13.16
C LEU A 18 -8.73 18.60 -11.64
N VAL A 19 -7.75 17.86 -11.12
CA VAL A 19 -7.59 17.66 -9.66
C VAL A 19 -7.36 19.00 -8.96
N GLN A 20 -6.53 19.89 -9.51
CA GLN A 20 -6.31 21.21 -8.92
C GLN A 20 -7.61 22.04 -8.88
N ARG A 21 -8.37 22.07 -9.97
CA ARG A 21 -9.64 22.80 -10.07
C ARG A 21 -10.71 22.26 -9.12
N LEU A 22 -10.86 20.94 -9.08
CA LEU A 22 -11.84 20.27 -8.22
C LEU A 22 -11.51 20.45 -6.73
N ARG A 23 -10.24 20.37 -6.35
CA ARG A 23 -9.79 20.68 -4.98
C ARG A 23 -10.09 22.12 -4.59
N HIS A 24 -9.84 23.09 -5.47
CA HIS A 24 -10.19 24.49 -5.20
C HIS A 24 -11.70 24.66 -4.96
N ALA A 25 -12.53 23.92 -5.70
CA ALA A 25 -13.97 23.88 -5.52
C ALA A 25 -14.45 22.97 -4.36
N GLN A 26 -13.52 22.43 -3.55
CA GLN A 26 -13.81 21.51 -2.44
C GLN A 26 -14.55 20.23 -2.85
N VAL A 27 -14.39 19.81 -4.11
CA VAL A 27 -14.92 18.55 -4.61
C VAL A 27 -13.92 17.43 -4.27
N PRO A 28 -14.34 16.37 -3.56
CA PRO A 28 -13.47 15.22 -3.29
C PRO A 28 -13.04 14.54 -4.59
N CYS A 29 -11.74 14.55 -4.86
CA CYS A 29 -11.16 13.93 -6.04
C CYS A 29 -9.73 13.46 -5.78
N ALA A 30 -9.33 12.41 -6.49
CA ALA A 30 -7.96 11.92 -6.52
C ALA A 30 -7.61 11.44 -7.95
N PRO A 31 -6.35 11.55 -8.37
CA PRO A 31 -5.90 10.92 -9.60
C PRO A 31 -5.94 9.39 -9.45
N ILE A 32 -6.16 8.69 -10.57
CA ILE A 32 -5.90 7.24 -10.64
C ILE A 32 -4.38 7.06 -10.71
N GLN A 33 -3.82 6.34 -9.76
CA GLN A 33 -2.38 6.10 -9.67
C GLN A 33 -2.04 4.68 -10.12
N ASP A 34 -0.94 4.52 -10.86
CA ASP A 34 -0.32 3.21 -11.07
C ASP A 34 0.56 2.82 -9.87
N VAL A 35 1.07 1.58 -9.87
CA VAL A 35 1.87 1.04 -8.76
C VAL A 35 3.14 1.86 -8.52
N ALA A 36 3.80 2.34 -9.57
CA ALA A 36 5.03 3.12 -9.44
C ALA A 36 4.77 4.54 -8.90
N ALA A 37 3.62 5.12 -9.22
CA ALA A 37 3.15 6.38 -8.66
C ALA A 37 2.82 6.23 -7.17
N VAL A 38 2.07 5.19 -6.79
CA VAL A 38 1.76 4.86 -5.39
C VAL A 38 3.04 4.70 -4.57
N ALA A 39 4.04 3.96 -5.08
CA ALA A 39 5.31 3.75 -4.38
C ALA A 39 6.11 5.05 -4.14
N ARG A 40 5.88 6.10 -4.94
CA ARG A 40 6.55 7.41 -4.84
C ARG A 40 5.67 8.49 -4.19
N ASP A 41 4.43 8.17 -3.81
CA ASP A 41 3.50 9.14 -3.28
C ASP A 41 3.94 9.61 -1.88
N PRO A 42 4.03 10.93 -1.62
CA PRO A 42 4.43 11.47 -0.32
C PRO A 42 3.57 10.97 0.85
N GLN A 43 2.27 10.73 0.62
CA GLN A 43 1.38 10.20 1.63
C GLN A 43 1.69 8.72 1.94
N VAL A 44 2.07 7.94 0.94
CA VAL A 44 2.49 6.55 1.13
C VAL A 44 3.79 6.50 1.93
N ALA A 45 4.77 7.34 1.60
CA ALA A 45 6.00 7.49 2.38
C ALA A 45 5.70 7.91 3.84
N ALA A 46 4.88 8.95 4.05
CA ALA A 46 4.51 9.43 5.38
C ALA A 46 3.74 8.39 6.20
N SER A 47 2.95 7.54 5.55
CA SER A 47 2.18 6.49 6.23
C SER A 47 3.05 5.33 6.75
N GLY A 48 4.25 5.13 6.19
CA GLY A 48 5.12 3.98 6.43
C GLY A 48 4.54 2.64 5.96
N MET A 49 3.60 2.66 5.01
CA MET A 49 2.93 1.46 4.48
C MET A 49 3.88 0.56 3.70
N ILE A 50 4.73 1.13 2.85
CA ILE A 50 5.72 0.38 2.05
C ILE A 50 7.07 0.58 2.74
N ARG A 51 7.64 -0.49 3.28
CA ARG A 51 8.84 -0.41 4.12
C ARG A 51 9.77 -1.59 3.89
N PRO A 52 11.10 -1.40 4.00
CA PRO A 52 12.01 -2.53 4.07
C PRO A 52 11.72 -3.37 5.33
N LEU A 53 11.87 -4.68 5.19
CA LEU A 53 11.87 -5.62 6.31
C LEU A 53 13.10 -6.51 6.17
N GLU A 54 13.94 -6.50 7.19
CA GLU A 54 15.17 -7.30 7.21
C GLU A 54 14.80 -8.78 7.41
N CYS A 55 15.16 -9.61 6.43
CA CYS A 55 14.91 -11.04 6.42
C CYS A 55 15.87 -11.75 5.45
N ASP A 56 15.75 -13.08 5.35
CA ASP A 56 16.61 -13.91 4.50
C ASP A 56 16.46 -13.64 2.98
N ILE A 57 15.47 -12.84 2.58
CA ILE A 57 15.23 -12.43 1.19
C ILE A 57 15.90 -11.05 0.99
N PRO A 58 17.00 -10.96 0.23
CA PRO A 58 17.70 -9.69 0.03
C PRO A 58 16.80 -8.64 -0.63
N GLY A 59 16.74 -7.45 -0.02
CA GLY A 59 15.97 -6.32 -0.55
C GLY A 59 14.44 -6.46 -0.42
N TYR A 60 13.96 -7.33 0.46
CA TYR A 60 12.53 -7.52 0.68
C TYR A 60 11.84 -6.23 1.14
N ILE A 61 10.75 -5.89 0.45
CA ILE A 61 9.87 -4.77 0.77
C ILE A 61 8.53 -5.33 1.20
N ASP A 62 8.10 -4.93 2.39
CA ASP A 62 6.86 -5.37 3.02
C ASP A 62 5.78 -4.28 2.94
N VAL A 63 4.52 -4.72 3.01
CA VAL A 63 3.34 -3.87 3.14
C VAL A 63 2.84 -3.96 4.58
N ALA A 64 3.00 -2.87 5.32
CA ALA A 64 2.73 -2.82 6.74
C ALA A 64 1.22 -2.96 7.09
N MET A 65 0.92 -3.46 8.28
CA MET A 65 -0.43 -3.62 8.83
C MET A 65 -1.27 -2.33 8.70
N PRO A 66 -2.36 -2.27 7.92
CA PRO A 66 -3.01 -1.00 7.53
C PRO A 66 -3.67 -0.24 8.69
N VAL A 67 -3.83 -0.86 9.85
CA VAL A 67 -4.44 -0.29 11.04
C VAL A 67 -3.40 0.05 12.09
N ARG A 68 -3.70 1.09 12.88
CA ARG A 68 -2.98 1.45 14.09
C ARG A 68 -3.82 1.09 15.31
N ARG A 69 -3.18 0.56 16.34
CA ARG A 69 -3.74 0.32 17.66
C ARG A 69 -3.06 1.29 18.63
N ASP A 70 -3.86 2.10 19.31
CA ASP A 70 -3.36 3.09 20.29
C ASP A 70 -2.28 4.03 19.71
N GLY A 71 -2.45 4.41 18.43
CA GLY A 71 -1.49 5.25 17.69
C GLY A 71 -0.31 4.49 17.07
N GLU A 72 -0.04 3.27 17.52
CA GLU A 72 1.07 2.44 17.08
C GLU A 72 0.65 1.44 16.01
N ARG A 73 1.53 1.19 15.04
CA ARG A 73 1.31 0.15 14.03
C ARG A 73 1.91 -1.16 14.53
N PRO A 74 1.16 -2.27 14.58
CA PRO A 74 1.74 -3.57 14.92
C PRO A 74 2.94 -3.88 14.02
N PRO A 75 4.09 -4.26 14.59
CA PRO A 75 5.29 -4.55 13.79
C PRO A 75 5.16 -5.91 13.09
N ALA A 76 5.77 -6.02 11.91
CA ALA A 76 6.06 -7.32 11.31
C ALA A 76 7.06 -8.06 12.21
N ARG A 77 6.79 -9.33 12.53
CA ARG A 77 7.58 -10.11 13.50
C ARG A 77 8.75 -10.86 12.86
N ARG A 78 8.52 -11.44 11.67
CA ARG A 78 9.52 -12.16 10.88
C ARG A 78 9.19 -12.01 9.40
N GLY A 79 10.19 -12.09 8.55
CA GLY A 79 9.96 -12.21 7.10
C GLY A 79 9.30 -13.54 6.73
N PRO A 80 8.94 -13.72 5.45
CA PRO A 80 8.42 -14.99 4.97
C PRO A 80 9.42 -16.13 5.26
N PRO A 81 9.00 -17.23 5.90
CA PRO A 81 9.88 -18.36 6.12
C PRO A 81 10.23 -19.03 4.78
N THR A 82 11.41 -19.64 4.71
CA THR A 82 11.75 -20.53 3.60
C THR A 82 10.89 -21.80 3.65
N ALA A 83 10.83 -22.52 2.53
CA ALA A 83 10.06 -23.75 2.46
C ALA A 83 10.58 -24.77 3.49
N GLY A 84 9.72 -25.16 4.43
CA GLY A 84 10.02 -26.13 5.48
C GLY A 84 10.79 -25.59 6.69
N ALA A 85 10.98 -24.27 6.82
CA ALA A 85 11.73 -23.67 7.93
C ALA A 85 11.20 -24.09 9.32
N ASP A 86 9.87 -24.20 9.47
CA ASP A 86 9.23 -24.54 10.75
C ASP A 86 8.87 -26.04 10.86
N THR A 87 9.22 -26.90 9.87
CA THR A 87 8.73 -28.29 9.83
C THR A 87 9.17 -29.12 11.03
N ALA A 88 10.46 -29.06 11.40
CA ALA A 88 11.01 -29.85 12.51
C ALA A 88 10.40 -29.42 13.85
N ASP A 89 10.28 -28.11 14.07
CA ASP A 89 9.72 -27.53 15.29
C ASP A 89 8.26 -27.95 15.47
N VAL A 90 7.44 -27.85 14.42
CA VAL A 90 6.02 -28.24 14.46
C VAL A 90 5.85 -29.75 14.69
N LEU A 91 6.69 -30.61 14.09
CA LEU A 91 6.64 -32.05 14.32
C LEU A 91 7.02 -32.41 15.77
N ALA A 92 8.02 -31.73 16.34
CA ALA A 92 8.41 -31.90 17.73
C ALA A 92 7.30 -31.46 18.70
N GLU A 93 6.61 -30.34 18.43
CA GLU A 93 5.49 -29.83 19.24
C GLU A 93 4.34 -30.84 19.38
N ILE A 94 4.14 -31.70 18.39
CA ILE A 94 3.07 -32.72 18.38
C ILE A 94 3.57 -34.13 18.72
N GLY A 95 4.82 -34.28 19.17
CA GLY A 95 5.40 -35.57 19.57
C GLY A 95 5.75 -36.50 18.40
N MET A 96 5.98 -35.94 17.22
CA MET A 96 6.40 -36.65 16.00
C MET A 96 7.87 -36.38 15.62
N GLY A 97 8.65 -35.78 16.53
CA GLY A 97 10.08 -35.48 16.38
C GLY A 97 11.00 -36.57 16.92
#